data_AF-A0AAV7CEA5-F1
#
_entry.id   AF-A0AAV7CEA5-F1
#
_cell.length_a   1.000
_cell.length_b   1.000
_cell.length_c   1.000
_cell.angle_alpha   90.00
_cell.angle_beta   90.00
_cell.angle_gamma   90.00
#
_symmetry.space_group_name_H-M   'P 1'
#
loop_
_entity.id
_entity.type
_entity.pdbx_description
1 polymer ?
#
loop_
_entity_poly.entity_id
_entity_poly.type
_entity_poly.pdbx_seq_one_letter_code
_entity_poly.pdbx_strand_id
1 'polypeptide(L)'
;MSLLFIRPTAKNSTKKDKRYMADVSASPLKHFVTAKKKINGIFDQLGAYIQESYNFLEETYQNAELDPVTSEEQVLEVKGYLTNVKGISEILARRHMKVAFFGRTSNGKSTVINAMLWDKVLPSGIGHTTNCFLRVEGSDGNEAYLLTDGSEEKKSVKTVMQLAHALHQDELLDSGSLVSVMWPNSKCSLLKDDLVLMDSPGIDVTTELDSWIDKFCLDADVFVLVANSESTLMQTEKQFFHKVNERLSRPNIFILNNRWDASASEPEYMDEVRRQHMERCTSFLVDELGVLDRTQAGDRIFFVSAKEVLNARIQKAQGMPEGGGALAEGFQVRMFEFQNFERRFEECISQSAVKTKFEQHTMRAKHIAEVLRQIMESVHVAAQEQRVYCLEKREEFRDRLEFIEKQLELLAEDYRMKIKQITDEVEHQVSNAMAEEIRRLSVLVDDFQMEFHPSPVVLKVYRNVSSFSDF
;
A
#
# COMPACT_ATOMS: atom_id res chain seq x y z
N MET A 1 36.80 41.17 20.22
CA MET A 1 36.29 40.47 19.01
C MET A 1 34.81 40.17 19.21
N SER A 2 33.95 41.10 18.80
CA SER A 2 32.49 40.90 18.73
C SER A 2 32.06 41.29 17.33
N LEU A 3 31.66 40.31 16.52
CA LEU A 3 31.18 40.52 15.15
C LEU A 3 29.66 40.69 15.17
N LEU A 4 29.24 41.91 14.86
CA LEU A 4 27.85 42.32 14.63
C LEU A 4 27.36 41.75 13.30
N PHE A 5 26.24 41.02 13.33
CA PHE A 5 25.50 40.58 12.14
C PHE A 5 24.74 41.75 11.52
N ILE A 6 25.07 42.08 10.26
CA ILE A 6 24.33 43.01 9.41
C ILE A 6 23.27 42.21 8.64
N ARG A 7 21.98 42.54 8.83
CA ARG A 7 20.86 42.01 8.03
C ARG A 7 20.85 42.65 6.63
N PRO A 8 20.60 41.90 5.53
CA PRO A 8 20.35 42.50 4.23
C PRO A 8 18.89 42.97 4.09
N THR A 9 18.73 44.12 3.43
CA THR A 9 17.49 44.83 3.15
C THR A 9 16.65 44.13 2.08
N ALA A 10 15.35 43.99 2.35
CA ALA A 10 14.37 43.46 1.40
C ALA A 10 14.08 44.51 0.30
N LYS A 11 14.43 44.20 -0.95
CA LYS A 11 13.94 44.93 -2.12
C LYS A 11 12.65 44.27 -2.60
N ASN A 12 11.52 44.95 -2.36
CA ASN A 12 10.25 44.71 -3.03
C ASN A 12 10.44 44.89 -4.54
N SER A 13 10.36 43.80 -5.30
CA SER A 13 10.11 43.84 -6.74
C SER A 13 8.77 43.19 -7.02
N THR A 14 7.84 44.00 -7.48
CA THR A 14 6.52 43.65 -7.97
C THR A 14 6.65 42.78 -9.22
N LYS A 15 6.55 41.45 -9.06
CA LYS A 15 6.31 40.56 -10.19
C LYS A 15 4.85 40.69 -10.61
N LYS A 16 4.60 41.55 -11.61
CA LYS A 16 3.40 41.48 -12.45
C LYS A 16 3.32 40.07 -13.04
N ASP A 17 2.22 39.37 -12.76
CA ASP A 17 1.87 38.07 -13.31
C ASP A 17 1.82 38.10 -14.84
N LYS A 18 2.95 37.79 -15.43
CA LYS A 18 3.09 37.38 -16.81
C LYS A 18 2.65 35.91 -16.87
N ARG A 19 1.34 35.67 -17.05
CA ARG A 19 0.78 34.41 -17.55
C ARG A 19 1.36 34.15 -18.94
N TYR A 20 2.56 33.59 -19.00
CA TYR A 20 3.09 32.94 -20.19
C TYR A 20 2.64 31.48 -20.14
N MET A 21 2.19 31.02 -21.31
CA MET A 21 1.73 29.68 -21.64
C MET A 21 2.40 28.61 -20.79
N ALA A 22 1.61 27.95 -19.94
CA ALA A 22 2.01 26.70 -19.33
C ALA A 22 2.29 25.69 -20.45
N ASP A 23 3.43 25.03 -20.32
CA ASP A 23 3.95 24.02 -21.21
C ASP A 23 2.86 23.06 -21.73
N VAL A 24 2.67 23.05 -23.04
CA VAL A 24 1.76 22.15 -23.75
C VAL A 24 2.53 20.84 -23.97
N SER A 25 2.38 19.82 -23.11
CA SER A 25 2.74 18.45 -23.55
C SER A 25 2.21 17.27 -22.72
N ALA A 26 1.83 17.42 -21.44
CA ALA A 26 1.44 16.27 -20.61
C ALA A 26 -0.03 16.31 -20.20
N SER A 27 -0.78 15.23 -20.48
CA SER A 27 -2.15 15.04 -19.99
C SER A 27 -2.18 15.02 -18.45
N PRO A 28 -3.09 15.78 -17.80
CA PRO A 28 -3.28 15.73 -16.34
C PRO A 28 -3.54 14.32 -15.79
N LEU A 29 -4.08 13.39 -16.60
CA LEU A 29 -4.32 12.01 -16.20
C LEU A 29 -3.04 11.26 -15.77
N LYS A 30 -1.87 11.69 -16.28
CA LYS A 30 -0.56 11.17 -15.84
C LYS A 30 -0.32 11.33 -14.34
N HIS A 31 -0.99 12.28 -13.69
CA HIS A 31 -0.95 12.42 -12.24
C HIS A 31 -1.48 11.16 -11.54
N PHE A 32 -2.63 10.63 -11.99
CA PHE A 32 -3.20 9.39 -11.45
C PHE A 32 -2.32 8.18 -11.75
N VAL A 33 -1.83 8.04 -13.00
CA VAL A 33 -0.95 6.93 -13.40
C VAL A 33 0.33 6.91 -12.55
N THR A 34 0.94 8.07 -12.32
CA THR A 34 2.16 8.19 -11.50
C THR A 34 1.87 7.88 -10.03
N ALA A 35 0.75 8.37 -9.49
CA ALA A 35 0.33 8.07 -8.13
C ALA A 35 0.06 6.56 -7.95
N LYS A 36 -0.65 5.92 -8.89
CA LYS A 36 -0.92 4.48 -8.93
C LYS A 36 0.38 3.68 -8.95
N LYS A 37 1.33 4.02 -9.83
CA LYS A 37 2.64 3.34 -9.89
C LYS A 37 3.41 3.48 -8.57
N LYS A 38 3.42 4.69 -7.99
CA LYS A 38 4.14 4.96 -6.74
C LYS A 38 3.54 4.21 -5.55
N ILE A 39 2.22 4.21 -5.40
CA ILE A 39 1.56 3.52 -4.29
C ILE A 39 1.71 2.00 -4.40
N ASN A 40 1.58 1.41 -5.60
CA ASN A 40 1.85 -0.01 -5.78
C ASN A 40 3.29 -0.36 -5.41
N GLY A 41 4.29 0.42 -5.86
CA GLY A 41 5.68 0.20 -5.46
C GLY A 41 5.94 0.34 -3.96
N ILE A 42 5.22 1.22 -3.26
CA ILE A 42 5.29 1.31 -1.78
C ILE A 42 4.70 0.06 -1.13
N PHE A 43 3.59 -0.46 -1.65
CA PHE A 43 2.96 -1.66 -1.13
C PHE A 43 3.80 -2.92 -1.40
N ASP A 44 4.49 -2.99 -2.53
CA ASP A 44 5.45 -4.05 -2.83
C ASP A 44 6.61 -4.05 -1.82
N GLN A 45 7.19 -2.86 -1.55
CA GLN A 45 8.25 -2.69 -0.55
C GLN A 45 7.77 -3.00 0.87
N LEU A 46 6.56 -2.54 1.23
CA LEU A 46 5.96 -2.83 2.53
C LEU A 46 5.71 -4.34 2.69
N GLY A 47 5.22 -5.01 1.65
CA GLY A 47 5.04 -6.46 1.65
C GLY A 47 6.35 -7.21 1.85
N ALA A 48 7.43 -6.80 1.18
CA ALA A 48 8.76 -7.36 1.37
C ALA A 48 9.29 -7.14 2.81
N TYR A 49 9.13 -5.94 3.35
CA TYR A 49 9.55 -5.61 4.72
C TYR A 49 8.78 -6.40 5.78
N ILE A 50 7.46 -6.57 5.60
CA ILE A 50 6.62 -7.40 6.49
C ILE A 50 7.06 -8.87 6.39
N GLN A 51 7.39 -9.36 5.19
CA GLN A 51 7.87 -10.74 5.01
C GLN A 51 9.20 -10.98 5.72
N GLU A 52 10.16 -10.07 5.58
CA GLU A 52 11.45 -10.13 6.29
C GLU A 52 11.24 -10.09 7.80
N SER A 53 10.38 -9.19 8.27
CA SER A 53 10.01 -9.06 9.68
C SER A 53 9.33 -10.33 10.23
N TYR A 54 8.44 -10.95 9.45
CA TYR A 54 7.81 -12.22 9.82
C TYR A 54 8.85 -13.31 10.00
N ASN A 55 9.77 -13.47 9.03
CA ASN A 55 10.82 -14.50 9.11
C ASN A 55 11.70 -14.28 10.35
N PHE A 56 12.10 -13.03 10.62
CA PHE A 56 12.88 -12.69 11.81
C PHE A 56 12.15 -13.04 13.11
N LEU A 57 10.87 -12.70 13.23
CA LEU A 57 10.07 -13.00 14.42
C LEU A 57 9.83 -14.50 14.59
N GLU A 58 9.57 -15.22 13.49
CA GLU A 58 9.38 -16.67 13.50
C GLU A 58 10.67 -17.41 13.94
N GLU A 59 11.83 -17.01 13.42
CA GLU A 59 13.13 -17.53 13.83
C GLU A 59 13.43 -17.21 15.31
N THR A 60 13.13 -15.98 15.75
CA THR A 60 13.34 -15.55 17.13
C THR A 60 12.43 -16.31 18.10
N TYR A 61 11.17 -16.54 17.73
CA TYR A 61 10.21 -17.29 18.53
C TYR A 61 10.57 -18.78 18.65
N GLN A 62 11.08 -19.38 17.59
CA GLN A 62 11.49 -20.79 17.57
C GLN A 62 12.82 -21.06 18.28
N ASN A 63 13.56 -20.02 18.66
CA ASN A 63 14.86 -20.18 19.31
C ASN A 63 14.71 -20.63 20.76
N ALA A 64 14.92 -21.93 20.99
CA ALA A 64 14.84 -22.54 22.33
C ALA A 64 16.04 -22.22 23.25
N GLU A 65 17.12 -21.61 22.74
CA GLU A 65 18.28 -21.21 23.55
C GLU A 65 18.06 -19.89 24.28
N LEU A 66 17.09 -19.09 23.86
CA LEU A 66 16.74 -17.80 24.44
C LEU A 66 15.42 -17.93 25.20
N ASP A 67 15.31 -17.27 26.35
CA ASP A 67 13.98 -16.96 26.91
C ASP A 67 13.13 -16.19 25.87
N PRO A 68 11.80 -16.37 25.87
CA PRO A 68 10.94 -15.82 24.84
C PRO A 68 10.93 -14.27 24.86
N VAL A 69 11.65 -13.66 23.92
CA VAL A 69 11.67 -12.21 23.68
C VAL A 69 10.55 -11.73 22.74
N THR A 70 9.82 -12.67 22.15
CA THR A 70 8.67 -12.43 21.28
C THR A 70 7.57 -13.46 21.56
N SER A 71 6.31 -13.12 21.27
CA SER A 71 5.15 -13.99 21.50
C SER A 71 4.58 -14.57 20.20
N GLU A 72 3.90 -15.71 20.32
CA GLU A 72 3.17 -16.31 19.18
C GLU A 72 2.12 -15.36 18.60
N GLU A 73 1.47 -14.56 19.46
CA GLU A 73 0.49 -13.55 19.04
C GLU A 73 1.11 -12.51 18.09
N GLN A 74 2.31 -12.01 18.40
CA GLN A 74 3.03 -11.06 17.53
C GLN A 74 3.37 -11.69 16.17
N VAL A 75 3.82 -12.95 16.16
CA VAL A 75 4.13 -13.67 14.91
C VAL A 75 2.89 -13.83 14.04
N LEU A 76 1.77 -14.26 14.64
CA LEU A 76 0.50 -14.41 13.95
C LEU A 76 -0.07 -13.07 13.46
N GLU A 77 0.09 -12.00 14.23
CA GLU A 77 -0.34 -10.65 13.84
C GLU A 77 0.39 -10.18 12.58
N VAL A 78 1.73 -10.30 12.54
CA VAL A 78 2.55 -9.92 11.38
C VAL A 78 2.22 -10.76 10.14
N LYS A 79 1.95 -12.07 10.33
CA LYS A 79 1.46 -12.95 9.26
C LYS A 79 0.10 -12.50 8.70
N GLY A 80 -0.78 -12.02 9.58
CA GLY A 80 -2.04 -11.41 9.20
C GLY A 80 -1.85 -10.15 8.33
N TYR A 81 -0.92 -9.27 8.71
CA TYR A 81 -0.59 -8.09 7.92
C TYR A 81 -0.06 -8.42 6.52
N LEU A 82 0.75 -9.48 6.39
CA LEU A 82 1.25 -9.93 5.08
C LEU A 82 0.11 -10.28 4.12
N THR A 83 -0.88 -11.05 4.61
CA THR A 83 -2.05 -11.44 3.80
C THR A 83 -2.90 -10.23 3.45
N ASN A 84 -3.09 -9.32 4.41
CA ASN A 84 -3.80 -8.06 4.19
C ASN A 84 -3.15 -7.18 3.13
N VAL A 85 -1.82 -7.02 3.17
CA VAL A 85 -1.06 -6.20 2.20
C VAL A 85 -1.10 -6.80 0.80
N LYS A 86 -1.02 -8.12 0.67
CA LYS A 86 -1.21 -8.81 -0.63
C LYS A 86 -2.60 -8.52 -1.22
N GLY A 87 -3.66 -8.67 -0.42
CA GLY A 87 -5.02 -8.37 -0.86
C GLY A 87 -5.22 -6.90 -1.26
N ILE A 88 -4.62 -5.96 -0.51
CA ILE A 88 -4.67 -4.53 -0.88
C ILE A 88 -3.91 -4.25 -2.18
N SER A 89 -2.78 -4.92 -2.40
CA SER A 89 -1.97 -4.74 -3.63
C SER A 89 -2.75 -5.15 -4.88
N GLU A 90 -3.50 -6.26 -4.82
CA GLU A 90 -4.40 -6.66 -5.92
C GLU A 90 -5.50 -5.64 -6.20
N ILE A 91 -6.07 -5.05 -5.14
CA ILE A 91 -7.09 -4.00 -5.26
C ILE A 91 -6.48 -2.74 -5.90
N LEU A 92 -5.30 -2.31 -5.44
CA LEU A 92 -4.61 -1.12 -5.95
C LEU A 92 -4.20 -1.26 -7.41
N ALA A 93 -3.79 -2.45 -7.85
CA ALA A 93 -3.46 -2.74 -9.24
C ALA A 93 -4.66 -2.55 -10.18
N ARG A 94 -5.87 -2.88 -9.71
CA ARG A 94 -7.12 -2.79 -10.48
C ARG A 94 -7.78 -1.42 -10.44
N ARG A 95 -7.33 -0.49 -9.59
CA ARG A 95 -7.91 0.87 -9.51
C ARG A 95 -7.70 1.62 -10.83
N HIS A 96 -8.75 2.27 -11.29
CA HIS A 96 -8.81 3.13 -12.47
C HIS A 96 -9.64 4.36 -12.15
N MET A 97 -9.54 5.42 -12.94
CA MET A 97 -10.46 6.56 -12.91
C MET A 97 -11.76 6.18 -13.62
N LYS A 98 -12.90 6.65 -13.13
CA LYS A 98 -14.20 6.35 -13.72
C LYS A 98 -15.04 7.60 -13.90
N VAL A 99 -15.53 7.81 -15.11
CA VAL A 99 -16.52 8.85 -15.44
C VAL A 99 -17.81 8.22 -15.94
N ALA A 100 -18.95 8.74 -15.48
CA ALA A 100 -20.26 8.26 -15.89
C ALA A 100 -21.08 9.39 -16.55
N PHE A 101 -21.63 9.12 -17.73
CA PHE A 101 -22.39 10.07 -18.54
C PHE A 101 -23.88 9.78 -18.42
N PHE A 102 -24.66 10.80 -18.07
CA PHE A 102 -26.11 10.72 -17.86
C PHE A 102 -26.83 11.81 -18.64
N GLY A 103 -28.13 11.59 -18.88
CA GLY A 103 -28.98 12.49 -19.66
C GLY A 103 -30.05 11.73 -20.43
N ARG A 104 -31.03 12.46 -20.96
CA ARG A 104 -32.13 11.87 -21.75
C ARG A 104 -31.64 11.14 -22.99
N THR A 105 -32.50 10.27 -23.50
CA THR A 105 -32.31 9.62 -24.80
C THR A 105 -32.04 10.67 -25.87
N SER A 106 -31.08 10.41 -26.75
CA SER A 106 -30.69 11.29 -27.86
C SER A 106 -30.01 12.62 -27.49
N ASN A 107 -29.77 12.96 -26.20
CA ASN A 107 -28.98 14.15 -25.84
C ASN A 107 -27.52 14.10 -26.33
N GLY A 108 -27.03 12.92 -26.72
CA GLY A 108 -25.72 12.73 -27.35
C GLY A 108 -24.62 12.21 -26.43
N LYS A 109 -24.97 11.46 -25.38
CA LYS A 109 -24.00 10.83 -24.44
C LYS A 109 -22.93 10.01 -25.14
N SER A 110 -23.34 9.03 -25.95
CA SER A 110 -22.43 8.19 -26.73
C SER A 110 -21.59 9.00 -27.73
N THR A 111 -22.14 10.08 -28.29
CA THR A 111 -21.42 10.99 -29.18
C THR A 111 -20.34 11.79 -28.43
N VAL A 112 -20.61 12.24 -27.21
CA VAL A 112 -19.61 12.89 -26.34
C VAL A 112 -18.47 11.92 -26.02
N ILE A 113 -18.79 10.69 -25.63
CA ILE A 113 -17.79 9.65 -25.35
C ILE A 113 -16.93 9.37 -26.59
N ASN A 114 -17.57 9.15 -27.74
CA ASN A 114 -16.86 8.95 -29.01
C ASN A 114 -15.97 10.14 -29.36
N ALA A 115 -16.45 11.38 -29.15
CA ALA A 115 -15.66 12.58 -29.36
C ALA A 115 -14.40 12.56 -28.50
N MET A 116 -14.53 12.30 -27.18
CA MET A 116 -13.39 12.17 -26.25
C MET A 116 -12.43 11.04 -26.62
N LEU A 117 -12.93 9.96 -27.22
CA LEU A 117 -12.14 8.81 -27.68
C LEU A 117 -11.53 8.98 -29.08
N TRP A 118 -11.89 10.05 -29.81
CA TRP A 118 -11.45 10.37 -31.16
C TRP A 118 -11.85 9.34 -32.24
N ASP A 119 -12.76 8.43 -31.91
CA ASP A 119 -13.25 7.38 -32.82
C ASP A 119 -14.69 7.01 -32.49
N LYS A 120 -15.39 6.38 -33.43
CA LYS A 120 -16.71 5.80 -33.18
C LYS A 120 -16.51 4.47 -32.46
N VAL A 121 -16.55 4.50 -31.13
CA VAL A 121 -16.41 3.30 -30.28
C VAL A 121 -17.79 2.77 -29.90
N LEU A 122 -18.67 3.65 -29.42
CA LEU A 122 -20.04 3.33 -29.03
C LEU A 122 -21.03 3.60 -30.18
N PRO A 123 -22.16 2.89 -30.23
CA PRO A 123 -23.20 3.15 -31.23
C PRO A 123 -23.83 4.52 -30.99
N SER A 124 -23.60 5.47 -31.90
CA SER A 124 -24.17 6.82 -31.84
C SER A 124 -24.93 7.11 -33.15
N GLY A 125 -26.23 6.80 -33.16
CA GLY A 125 -27.11 6.83 -34.33
C GLY A 125 -28.51 7.39 -33.99
N ILE A 126 -29.40 7.40 -34.98
CA ILE A 126 -30.80 7.84 -34.79
C ILE A 126 -31.57 6.70 -34.11
N GLY A 127 -32.20 6.96 -32.97
CA GLY A 127 -33.00 5.99 -32.21
C GLY A 127 -32.40 5.62 -30.84
N HIS A 128 -33.04 4.68 -30.14
CA HIS A 128 -32.53 4.12 -28.89
C HIS A 128 -31.36 3.18 -29.19
N THR A 129 -30.14 3.73 -29.20
CA THR A 129 -28.91 2.96 -29.48
C THR A 129 -28.31 2.30 -28.25
N THR A 130 -28.71 2.73 -27.05
CA THR A 130 -28.14 2.29 -25.76
C THR A 130 -29.27 1.97 -24.79
N ASN A 131 -29.61 0.68 -24.66
CA ASN A 131 -30.64 0.18 -23.75
C ASN A 131 -30.09 -0.26 -22.39
N CYS A 132 -28.79 -0.53 -22.30
CA CYS A 132 -28.06 -0.98 -21.11
C CYS A 132 -26.82 -0.11 -20.84
N PHE A 133 -26.13 -0.30 -19.73
CA PHE A 133 -24.90 0.44 -19.45
C PHE A 133 -23.76 -0.09 -20.33
N LEU A 134 -23.05 0.83 -20.99
CA LEU A 134 -21.85 0.50 -21.78
C LEU A 134 -20.63 1.07 -21.09
N ARG A 135 -19.70 0.20 -20.70
CA ARG A 135 -18.42 0.59 -20.09
C ARG A 135 -17.31 0.47 -21.12
N VAL A 136 -16.63 1.56 -21.45
CA VAL A 136 -15.44 1.53 -22.30
C VAL A 136 -14.20 1.52 -21.42
N GLU A 137 -13.36 0.50 -21.61
CA GLU A 137 -12.11 0.31 -20.87
C GLU A 137 -10.96 -0.02 -21.82
N GLY A 138 -9.75 0.37 -21.43
CA GLY A 138 -8.52 0.08 -22.15
C GLY A 138 -8.13 -1.40 -22.12
N SER A 139 -7.63 -1.92 -23.24
CA SER A 139 -7.02 -3.24 -23.33
C SER A 139 -5.63 -3.16 -23.95
N ASP A 140 -4.72 -3.99 -23.47
CA ASP A 140 -3.37 -4.14 -24.04
C ASP A 140 -3.37 -4.92 -25.36
N GLY A 141 -4.49 -5.58 -25.69
CA GLY A 141 -4.68 -6.23 -26.98
C GLY A 141 -4.84 -5.24 -28.14
N ASN A 142 -4.55 -5.71 -29.36
CA ASN A 142 -4.71 -4.90 -30.57
C ASN A 142 -6.13 -4.86 -31.12
N GLU A 143 -7.00 -5.79 -30.69
CA GLU A 143 -8.38 -5.93 -31.18
C GLU A 143 -9.38 -5.54 -30.10
N ALA A 144 -10.51 -4.95 -30.54
CA ALA A 144 -11.62 -4.62 -29.67
C ALA A 144 -12.53 -5.83 -29.47
N TYR A 145 -13.03 -6.01 -28.25
CA TYR A 145 -13.96 -7.09 -27.90
C TYR A 145 -14.93 -6.67 -26.80
N LEU A 146 -16.01 -7.45 -26.65
CA LEU A 146 -17.02 -7.25 -25.61
C LEU A 146 -16.93 -8.32 -24.55
N LEU A 147 -17.27 -7.91 -23.34
CA LEU A 147 -17.56 -8.75 -22.19
C LEU A 147 -18.94 -8.38 -21.66
N THR A 148 -19.83 -9.35 -21.56
CA THR A 148 -21.16 -9.17 -20.93
C THR A 148 -21.06 -9.52 -19.45
N ASP A 149 -21.79 -8.81 -18.60
CA ASP A 149 -21.80 -9.11 -17.17
C ASP A 149 -22.17 -10.57 -16.89
N GLY A 150 -21.41 -11.23 -16.00
CA GLY A 150 -21.58 -12.66 -15.69
C GLY A 150 -21.01 -13.67 -16.70
N SER A 151 -20.41 -13.23 -17.82
CA SER A 151 -19.72 -14.12 -18.79
C SER A 151 -18.31 -13.63 -19.10
N GLU A 152 -17.34 -14.54 -19.06
CA GLU A 152 -15.95 -14.27 -19.49
C GLU A 152 -15.74 -14.46 -21.00
N GLU A 153 -16.81 -14.76 -21.76
CA GLU A 153 -16.73 -14.97 -23.19
C GLU A 153 -16.41 -13.67 -23.94
N LYS A 154 -15.30 -13.66 -24.67
CA LYS A 154 -14.86 -12.53 -25.48
C LYS A 154 -15.55 -12.54 -26.84
N LYS A 155 -16.51 -11.63 -27.05
CA LYS A 155 -17.14 -11.44 -28.36
C LYS A 155 -16.35 -10.39 -29.16
N SER A 156 -15.72 -10.80 -30.27
CA SER A 156 -14.94 -9.88 -31.12
C SER A 156 -15.84 -8.81 -31.75
N VAL A 157 -15.40 -7.56 -31.74
CA VAL A 157 -16.10 -6.43 -32.39
C VAL A 157 -15.19 -5.81 -33.42
N LYS A 158 -15.51 -6.01 -34.70
CA LYS A 158 -14.78 -5.38 -35.80
C LYS A 158 -15.38 -4.03 -36.19
N THR A 159 -16.68 -3.82 -35.97
CA THR A 159 -17.38 -2.57 -36.30
C THR A 159 -18.41 -2.18 -35.26
N VAL A 160 -18.70 -0.87 -35.15
CA VAL A 160 -19.76 -0.32 -34.29
C VAL A 160 -21.14 -0.86 -34.67
N MET A 161 -21.36 -1.21 -35.94
CA MET A 161 -22.63 -1.80 -36.37
C MET A 161 -22.81 -3.23 -35.82
N GLN A 162 -21.73 -4.01 -35.73
CA GLN A 162 -21.78 -5.32 -35.06
C GLN A 162 -22.06 -5.18 -33.57
N LEU A 163 -21.49 -4.17 -32.92
CA LEU A 163 -21.79 -3.82 -31.53
C LEU A 163 -23.27 -3.49 -31.35
N ALA A 164 -23.80 -2.56 -32.15
CA ALA A 164 -25.21 -2.16 -32.09
C ALA A 164 -26.16 -3.35 -32.30
N HIS A 165 -25.84 -4.21 -33.26
CA HIS A 165 -26.62 -5.41 -33.56
C HIS A 165 -26.55 -6.44 -32.43
N ALA A 166 -25.36 -6.69 -31.87
CA ALA A 166 -25.17 -7.61 -30.74
C ALA A 166 -25.95 -7.15 -29.50
N LEU A 167 -25.99 -5.85 -29.23
CA LEU A 167 -26.76 -5.27 -28.13
C LEU A 167 -28.28 -5.37 -28.34
N HIS A 168 -28.74 -5.41 -29.60
CA HIS A 168 -30.17 -5.46 -29.93
C HIS A 168 -30.71 -6.90 -30.03
N GLN A 169 -29.87 -7.87 -30.37
CA GLN A 169 -30.26 -9.28 -30.50
C GLN A 169 -30.32 -10.02 -29.16
N ASP A 170 -29.66 -9.49 -28.13
CA ASP A 170 -29.59 -10.14 -26.83
C ASP A 170 -30.80 -9.71 -25.98
N GLU A 171 -31.90 -10.49 -26.05
CA GLU A 171 -33.14 -10.23 -25.30
C GLU A 171 -32.97 -10.28 -23.77
N LEU A 172 -31.82 -10.78 -23.29
CA LEU A 172 -31.47 -10.83 -21.87
C LEU A 172 -30.89 -9.50 -21.35
N LEU A 173 -30.51 -8.57 -22.24
CA LEU A 173 -29.96 -7.27 -21.84
C LEU A 173 -31.08 -6.29 -21.51
N ASP A 174 -31.20 -5.97 -20.23
CA ASP A 174 -32.12 -4.96 -19.71
C ASP A 174 -31.41 -3.64 -19.37
N SER A 175 -32.18 -2.66 -18.89
CA SER A 175 -31.65 -1.36 -18.48
C SER A 175 -30.76 -1.39 -17.23
N GLY A 176 -30.70 -2.53 -16.53
CA GLY A 176 -29.84 -2.80 -15.39
C GLY A 176 -28.61 -3.63 -15.73
N SER A 177 -28.41 -4.00 -16.99
CA SER A 177 -27.29 -4.82 -17.47
C SER A 177 -26.07 -3.97 -17.82
N LEU A 178 -24.87 -4.57 -17.73
CA LEU A 178 -23.60 -3.93 -18.08
C LEU A 178 -22.88 -4.70 -19.18
N VAL A 179 -22.45 -3.98 -20.22
CA VAL A 179 -21.59 -4.50 -21.28
C VAL A 179 -20.29 -3.71 -21.29
N SER A 180 -19.16 -4.41 -21.17
CA SER A 180 -17.82 -3.82 -21.20
C SER A 180 -17.23 -3.93 -22.60
N VAL A 181 -16.97 -2.78 -23.22
CA VAL A 181 -16.27 -2.59 -24.49
C VAL A 181 -14.79 -2.42 -24.21
N MET A 182 -14.01 -3.46 -24.46
CA MET A 182 -12.56 -3.45 -24.30
C MET A 182 -11.94 -2.89 -25.58
N TRP A 183 -11.31 -1.71 -25.49
CA TRP A 183 -10.78 -0.97 -26.63
C TRP A 183 -9.25 -0.81 -26.55
N PRO A 184 -8.51 -0.95 -27.66
CA PRO A 184 -7.04 -0.93 -27.63
C PRO A 184 -6.44 0.37 -27.06
N ASN A 185 -5.55 0.24 -26.08
CA ASN A 185 -4.80 1.34 -25.46
C ASN A 185 -3.94 2.13 -26.45
N SER A 186 -3.56 1.53 -27.57
CA SER A 186 -2.79 2.19 -28.64
C SER A 186 -3.59 3.25 -29.39
N LYS A 187 -4.92 3.18 -29.37
CA LYS A 187 -5.81 4.08 -30.13
C LYS A 187 -6.24 5.32 -29.34
N CYS A 188 -6.25 5.27 -28.01
CA CYS A 188 -6.73 6.37 -27.18
C CYS A 188 -5.86 6.57 -25.94
N SER A 189 -5.35 7.80 -25.77
CA SER A 189 -4.52 8.16 -24.61
C SER A 189 -5.31 8.15 -23.29
N LEU A 190 -6.60 8.47 -23.32
CA LEU A 190 -7.45 8.46 -22.12
C LEU A 190 -7.53 7.05 -21.52
N LEU A 191 -7.80 6.04 -22.36
CA LEU A 191 -7.90 4.65 -21.93
C LEU A 191 -6.55 4.10 -21.44
N LYS A 192 -5.47 4.45 -22.15
CA LYS A 192 -4.10 4.10 -21.75
C LYS A 192 -3.73 4.64 -20.36
N ASP A 193 -4.29 5.79 -19.99
CA ASP A 193 -4.03 6.45 -18.72
C ASP A 193 -5.07 6.08 -17.63
N ASP A 194 -5.57 4.84 -17.67
CA ASP A 194 -6.48 4.25 -16.68
C ASP A 194 -7.83 4.99 -16.55
N LEU A 195 -8.37 5.59 -17.62
CA LEU A 195 -9.74 6.13 -17.63
C LEU A 195 -10.75 5.11 -18.15
N VAL A 196 -11.81 4.90 -17.37
CA VAL A 196 -13.00 4.16 -17.77
C VAL A 196 -14.16 5.12 -18.00
N LEU A 197 -14.81 5.01 -19.15
CA LEU A 197 -15.97 5.83 -19.53
C LEU A 197 -17.22 4.97 -19.52
N MET A 198 -18.28 5.44 -18.86
CA MET A 198 -19.54 4.72 -18.73
C MET A 198 -20.67 5.52 -19.39
N ASP A 199 -21.29 4.93 -20.42
CA ASP A 199 -22.52 5.43 -21.04
C ASP A 199 -23.73 4.80 -20.35
N SER A 200 -24.71 5.63 -19.97
CA SER A 200 -25.95 5.17 -19.36
C SER A 200 -27.06 5.01 -20.40
N PRO A 201 -28.10 4.20 -20.12
CA PRO A 201 -29.38 4.33 -20.82
C PRO A 201 -29.98 5.73 -20.59
N GLY A 202 -30.99 6.09 -21.38
CA GLY A 202 -31.72 7.35 -21.20
C GLY A 202 -32.36 7.42 -19.81
N ILE A 203 -32.15 8.53 -19.10
CA ILE A 203 -32.74 8.76 -17.76
C ILE A 203 -34.28 8.79 -17.77
N ASP A 204 -34.85 8.97 -18.95
CA ASP A 204 -36.28 9.00 -19.22
C ASP A 204 -36.89 7.61 -19.47
N VAL A 205 -36.07 6.55 -19.47
CA VAL A 205 -36.50 5.18 -19.81
C VAL A 205 -36.93 4.38 -18.58
N THR A 206 -36.40 4.67 -17.39
CA THR A 206 -36.71 3.95 -16.15
C THR A 206 -36.88 4.88 -14.97
N THR A 207 -37.68 4.44 -13.99
CA THR A 207 -37.86 5.10 -12.69
C THR A 207 -36.94 4.52 -11.60
N GLU A 208 -36.29 3.38 -11.86
CA GLU A 208 -35.44 2.64 -10.89
C GLU A 208 -34.02 3.21 -10.78
N LEU A 209 -33.91 4.53 -10.65
CA LEU A 209 -32.64 5.26 -10.64
C LEU A 209 -31.72 4.89 -9.46
N ASP A 210 -32.29 4.47 -8.32
CA ASP A 210 -31.51 4.10 -7.14
C ASP A 210 -30.66 2.85 -7.40
N SER A 211 -31.21 1.85 -8.09
CA SER A 211 -30.48 0.63 -8.43
C SER A 211 -29.28 0.92 -9.32
N TRP A 212 -29.42 1.87 -10.24
CA TRP A 212 -28.32 2.31 -11.10
C TRP A 212 -27.21 3.00 -10.31
N ILE A 213 -27.56 3.83 -9.33
CA ILE A 213 -26.57 4.52 -8.51
C ILE A 213 -25.78 3.50 -7.69
N ASP A 214 -26.48 2.58 -7.03
CA ASP A 214 -25.87 1.57 -6.16
C ASP A 214 -24.98 0.59 -6.94
N LYS A 215 -25.39 0.15 -8.14
CA LYS A 215 -24.63 -0.81 -8.94
C LYS A 215 -23.47 -0.16 -9.71
N PHE A 216 -23.68 1.03 -10.28
CA PHE A 216 -22.79 1.54 -11.32
C PHE A 216 -22.12 2.88 -11.00
N CYS A 217 -22.54 3.59 -9.96
CA CYS A 217 -22.12 4.98 -9.74
C CYS A 217 -21.31 5.22 -8.46
N LEU A 218 -21.34 4.33 -7.47
CA LEU A 218 -20.67 4.54 -6.18
C LEU A 218 -19.14 4.71 -6.29
N ASP A 219 -18.52 4.15 -7.31
CA ASP A 219 -17.09 4.21 -7.59
C ASP A 219 -16.73 5.22 -8.71
N ALA A 220 -17.71 6.00 -9.20
CA ALA A 220 -17.49 7.04 -10.20
C ALA A 220 -16.85 8.28 -9.56
N ASP A 221 -15.79 8.79 -10.18
CA ASP A 221 -15.05 9.96 -9.70
C ASP A 221 -15.64 11.27 -10.22
N VAL A 222 -16.24 11.22 -11.41
CA VAL A 222 -16.89 12.35 -12.09
C VAL A 222 -18.18 11.89 -12.76
N PHE A 223 -19.20 12.74 -12.68
CA PHE A 223 -20.45 12.60 -13.41
C PHE A 223 -20.57 13.70 -14.46
N VAL A 224 -21.04 13.35 -15.65
CA VAL A 224 -21.28 14.30 -16.73
C VAL A 224 -22.74 14.24 -17.14
N LEU A 225 -23.48 15.32 -16.89
CA LEU A 225 -24.82 15.51 -17.41
C LEU A 225 -24.74 16.07 -18.83
N VAL A 226 -25.13 15.27 -19.81
CA VAL A 226 -25.28 15.70 -21.20
C VAL A 226 -26.72 16.17 -21.41
N ALA A 227 -26.90 17.49 -21.40
CA ALA A 227 -28.18 18.15 -21.64
C ALA A 227 -28.33 18.52 -23.12
N ASN A 228 -29.55 18.54 -23.63
CA ASN A 228 -29.84 19.05 -24.97
C ASN A 228 -30.07 20.56 -24.91
N SER A 229 -29.20 21.35 -25.52
CA SER A 229 -29.30 22.82 -25.50
C SER A 229 -30.45 23.40 -26.30
N GLU A 230 -31.09 22.62 -27.18
CA GLU A 230 -32.34 23.01 -27.85
C GLU A 230 -33.54 23.00 -26.89
N SER A 231 -33.37 22.43 -25.69
CA SER A 231 -34.39 22.27 -24.66
C SER A 231 -33.86 22.68 -23.29
N THR A 232 -34.74 22.95 -22.33
CA THR A 232 -34.31 23.29 -20.97
C THR A 232 -33.90 22.05 -20.17
N LEU A 233 -33.09 22.25 -19.12
CA LEU A 233 -32.76 21.21 -18.15
C LEU A 233 -34.03 20.64 -17.51
N MET A 234 -34.26 19.34 -17.65
CA MET A 234 -35.51 18.71 -17.24
C MET A 234 -35.49 18.30 -15.77
N GLN A 235 -36.67 18.22 -15.15
CA GLN A 235 -36.78 17.83 -13.74
C GLN A 235 -36.32 16.39 -13.48
N THR A 236 -36.52 15.48 -14.44
CA THR A 236 -36.05 14.08 -14.33
C THR A 236 -34.51 14.00 -14.28
N GLU A 237 -33.82 14.80 -15.09
CA GLU A 237 -32.37 14.93 -15.07
C GLU A 237 -31.89 15.47 -13.71
N LYS A 238 -32.54 16.52 -13.20
CA LYS A 238 -32.22 17.07 -11.88
C LYS A 238 -32.43 16.06 -10.74
N GLN A 239 -33.56 15.37 -10.74
CA GLN A 239 -33.93 14.39 -9.70
C GLN A 239 -32.89 13.27 -9.57
N PHE A 240 -32.35 12.77 -10.68
CA PHE A 240 -31.27 11.79 -10.63
C PHE A 240 -30.03 12.31 -9.90
N PHE A 241 -29.60 13.53 -10.22
CA PHE A 241 -28.42 14.12 -9.59
C PHE A 241 -28.66 14.54 -8.14
N HIS A 242 -29.91 14.83 -7.74
CA HIS A 242 -30.27 14.91 -6.32
C HIS A 242 -30.04 13.59 -5.60
N LYS A 243 -30.49 12.46 -6.17
CA LYS A 243 -30.21 11.12 -5.62
C LYS A 243 -28.72 10.81 -5.56
N VAL A 244 -27.95 11.18 -6.59
CA VAL A 244 -26.48 11.02 -6.58
C VAL A 244 -25.87 11.82 -5.41
N ASN A 245 -26.32 13.06 -5.20
CA ASN A 245 -25.83 13.92 -4.11
C ASN A 245 -26.27 13.47 -2.71
N GLU A 246 -27.38 12.72 -2.59
CA GLU A 246 -27.78 12.08 -1.34
C GLU A 246 -26.89 10.87 -0.99
N ARG A 247 -26.37 10.16 -2.01
CA ARG A 247 -25.53 8.97 -1.83
C ARG A 247 -24.03 9.29 -1.72
N LEU A 248 -23.56 10.33 -2.40
CA LEU A 248 -22.16 10.71 -2.48
C LEU A 248 -21.93 12.09 -1.87
N SER A 249 -20.89 12.21 -1.04
CA SER A 249 -20.52 13.50 -0.47
C SER A 249 -19.79 14.34 -1.52
N ARG A 250 -20.42 15.44 -1.94
CA ARG A 250 -19.86 16.42 -2.91
C ARG A 250 -19.36 15.77 -4.21
N PRO A 251 -20.24 15.12 -5.01
CA PRO A 251 -19.88 14.54 -6.29
C PRO A 251 -19.36 15.59 -7.27
N ASN A 252 -18.34 15.25 -8.08
CA ASN A 252 -17.87 16.12 -9.15
C ASN A 252 -18.82 16.02 -10.34
N ILE A 253 -19.59 17.07 -10.60
CA ILE A 253 -20.60 17.10 -11.67
C ILE A 253 -20.22 18.14 -12.72
N PHE A 254 -20.21 17.72 -13.99
CA PHE A 254 -20.11 18.59 -15.16
C PHE A 254 -21.45 18.60 -15.91
N ILE A 255 -21.78 19.74 -16.53
CA ILE A 255 -22.94 19.88 -17.41
C ILE A 255 -22.46 20.28 -18.80
N LEU A 256 -22.74 19.43 -19.78
CA LEU A 256 -22.53 19.70 -21.19
C LEU A 256 -23.87 20.04 -21.83
N ASN A 257 -24.10 21.31 -22.12
CA ASN A 257 -25.18 21.75 -22.99
C ASN A 257 -24.77 21.41 -24.42
N ASN A 258 -25.11 20.20 -24.85
CA ASN A 258 -24.74 19.63 -26.13
C ASN A 258 -25.74 20.03 -27.23
N ARG A 259 -25.32 19.91 -28.50
CA ARG A 259 -26.04 20.38 -29.70
C ARG A 259 -26.09 21.89 -29.84
N TRP A 260 -25.07 22.57 -29.32
CA TRP A 260 -24.93 24.02 -29.44
C TRP A 260 -24.67 24.50 -30.89
N ASP A 261 -24.47 23.59 -31.84
CA ASP A 261 -24.49 23.92 -33.27
C ASP A 261 -25.87 24.39 -33.74
N ALA A 262 -26.97 23.94 -33.12
CA ALA A 262 -28.33 24.34 -33.50
C ALA A 262 -28.58 25.85 -33.32
N SER A 263 -28.00 26.47 -32.27
CA SER A 263 -28.17 27.89 -31.98
C SER A 263 -27.54 28.81 -33.03
N ALA A 264 -26.63 28.29 -33.86
CA ALA A 264 -26.05 29.05 -34.96
C ALA A 264 -27.08 29.39 -36.05
N SER A 265 -28.23 28.70 -36.07
CA SER A 265 -29.35 29.02 -36.96
C SER A 265 -30.10 30.29 -36.54
N GLU A 266 -29.99 30.68 -35.26
CA GLU A 266 -30.69 31.83 -34.66
C GLU A 266 -29.71 32.72 -33.85
N PRO A 267 -28.79 33.43 -34.53
CA PRO A 267 -27.72 34.18 -33.86
C PRO A 267 -28.22 35.32 -32.96
N GLU A 268 -29.38 35.90 -33.26
CA GLU A 268 -29.98 37.00 -32.50
C GLU A 268 -30.34 36.61 -31.05
N TYR A 269 -30.69 35.34 -30.82
CA TYR A 269 -31.09 34.83 -29.50
C TYR A 269 -29.98 34.03 -28.80
N MET A 270 -28.88 33.74 -29.49
CA MET A 270 -27.83 32.84 -29.00
C MET A 270 -27.26 33.26 -27.65
N ASP A 271 -26.92 34.55 -27.47
CA ASP A 271 -26.33 35.05 -26.23
C ASP A 271 -27.32 35.03 -25.06
N GLU A 272 -28.59 35.37 -25.31
CA GLU A 272 -29.64 35.36 -24.30
C GLU A 272 -29.98 33.93 -23.88
N VAL A 273 -30.10 33.00 -24.83
CA VAL A 273 -30.30 31.57 -24.55
C VAL A 273 -29.11 31.01 -23.76
N ARG A 274 -27.86 31.33 -24.16
CA ARG A 274 -26.66 30.91 -23.42
C ARG A 274 -26.69 31.41 -21.98
N ARG A 275 -27.05 32.68 -21.78
CA ARG A 275 -27.16 33.30 -20.44
C ARG A 275 -28.19 32.58 -19.58
N GLN A 276 -29.38 32.29 -20.13
CA GLN A 276 -30.44 31.56 -19.43
C GLN A 276 -30.02 30.14 -19.04
N HIS A 277 -29.37 29.40 -19.96
CA HIS A 277 -28.84 28.07 -19.66
C HIS A 277 -27.75 28.11 -18.60
N MET A 278 -26.82 29.07 -18.70
CA MET A 278 -25.75 29.24 -17.72
C MET A 278 -26.31 29.53 -16.33
N GLU A 279 -27.28 30.43 -16.22
CA GLU A 279 -27.93 30.78 -14.96
C GLU A 279 -28.67 29.58 -14.36
N ARG A 280 -29.45 28.86 -15.17
CA ARG A 280 -30.19 27.66 -14.72
C ARG A 280 -29.26 26.53 -14.28
N CYS A 281 -28.19 26.26 -15.03
CA CYS A 281 -27.21 25.24 -14.68
C CYS A 281 -26.40 25.63 -13.44
N THR A 282 -26.05 26.92 -13.30
CA THR A 282 -25.36 27.44 -12.11
C THR A 282 -26.24 27.30 -10.88
N SER A 283 -27.50 27.71 -10.96
CA SER A 283 -28.43 27.58 -9.83
C SER A 283 -28.65 26.12 -9.44
N PHE A 284 -28.74 25.22 -10.42
CA PHE A 284 -28.82 23.80 -10.14
C PHE A 284 -27.60 23.25 -9.39
N LEU A 285 -26.39 23.59 -9.85
CA LEU A 285 -25.15 23.09 -9.24
C LEU A 285 -24.83 23.73 -7.87
N VAL A 286 -25.15 25.00 -7.69
CA VAL A 286 -24.78 25.82 -6.53
C VAL A 286 -25.91 25.87 -5.51
N ASP A 287 -27.11 26.29 -5.93
CA ASP A 287 -28.22 26.58 -5.03
C ASP A 287 -29.02 25.31 -4.70
N GLU A 288 -29.22 24.41 -5.67
CA GLU A 288 -30.01 23.18 -5.49
C GLU A 288 -29.16 22.02 -4.96
N LEU A 289 -28.00 21.74 -5.55
CA LEU A 289 -27.13 20.62 -5.14
C LEU A 289 -26.09 21.01 -4.08
N GLY A 290 -25.67 22.26 -4.00
CA GLY A 290 -24.67 22.71 -3.02
C GLY A 290 -23.29 22.06 -3.18
N VAL A 291 -22.94 21.58 -4.38
CA VAL A 291 -21.70 20.82 -4.61
C VAL A 291 -20.49 21.71 -4.91
N LEU A 292 -20.72 22.92 -5.43
CA LEU A 292 -19.69 23.90 -5.80
C LEU A 292 -20.08 25.33 -5.49
N ASP A 293 -19.07 26.19 -5.41
CA ASP A 293 -19.25 27.63 -5.26
C ASP A 293 -19.56 28.29 -6.62
N ARG A 294 -20.28 29.43 -6.58
CA ARG A 294 -20.69 30.15 -7.80
C ARG A 294 -19.53 30.61 -8.68
N THR A 295 -18.34 30.83 -8.10
CA THR A 295 -17.11 31.19 -8.82
C THR A 295 -16.53 30.02 -9.62
N GLN A 296 -16.85 28.78 -9.26
CA GLN A 296 -16.35 27.55 -9.87
C GLN A 296 -17.30 26.99 -10.93
N ALA A 297 -18.55 27.45 -10.98
CA ALA A 297 -19.58 26.96 -11.91
C ALA A 297 -19.17 27.08 -13.39
N GLY A 298 -18.46 28.15 -13.75
CA GLY A 298 -17.96 28.35 -15.11
C GLY A 298 -16.97 27.28 -15.58
N ASP A 299 -16.26 26.62 -14.66
CA ASP A 299 -15.34 25.50 -14.97
C ASP A 299 -16.06 24.13 -14.97
N ARG A 300 -17.39 24.11 -14.88
CA ARG A 300 -18.23 22.89 -14.85
C ARG A 300 -19.34 22.88 -15.90
N ILE A 301 -19.68 24.03 -16.48
CA ILE A 301 -20.78 24.18 -17.43
C ILE A 301 -20.23 24.61 -18.79
N PHE A 302 -20.47 23.82 -19.83
CA PHE A 302 -19.92 24.05 -21.17
C PHE A 302 -21.01 23.96 -22.25
N PHE A 303 -20.80 24.67 -23.36
CA PHE A 303 -21.71 24.74 -24.51
C PHE A 303 -21.03 24.17 -25.75
N VAL A 304 -21.40 22.95 -26.14
CA VAL A 304 -20.60 22.15 -27.08
C VAL A 304 -21.44 21.53 -28.20
N SER A 305 -20.76 21.16 -29.29
CA SER A 305 -21.31 20.23 -30.29
C SER A 305 -20.43 18.99 -30.38
N ALA A 306 -20.82 17.93 -29.68
CA ALA A 306 -20.06 16.67 -29.70
C ALA A 306 -19.98 16.07 -31.11
N LYS A 307 -20.99 16.31 -31.96
CA LYS A 307 -21.04 15.82 -33.34
C LYS A 307 -19.99 16.49 -34.22
N GLU A 308 -19.85 17.82 -34.11
CA GLU A 308 -18.80 18.56 -34.81
C GLU A 308 -17.41 18.10 -34.38
N VAL A 309 -17.18 17.98 -33.06
CA VAL A 309 -15.89 17.56 -32.49
C VAL A 309 -15.51 16.14 -32.95
N LEU A 310 -16.45 15.20 -32.88
CA LEU A 310 -16.22 13.81 -33.34
C LEU A 310 -15.87 13.77 -34.83
N ASN A 311 -16.64 14.45 -35.68
CA ASN A 311 -16.39 14.46 -37.11
C ASN A 311 -15.03 15.10 -37.42
N ALA A 312 -14.69 16.22 -36.78
CA ALA A 312 -13.41 16.89 -36.95
C ALA A 312 -12.22 15.99 -36.55
N ARG A 313 -12.34 15.25 -35.44
CA ARG A 313 -11.31 14.32 -34.96
C ARG A 313 -11.14 13.11 -35.87
N ILE A 314 -12.24 12.55 -36.39
CA ILE A 314 -12.19 11.45 -37.36
C ILE A 314 -11.50 11.91 -38.65
N GLN A 315 -11.85 13.08 -39.17
CA GLN A 315 -11.22 13.67 -40.35
C GLN A 315 -9.72 13.89 -40.12
N LYS A 316 -9.35 14.46 -38.96
CA LYS A 316 -7.95 14.66 -38.57
C LYS A 316 -7.17 13.35 -38.48
N ALA A 317 -7.76 12.31 -37.89
CA ALA A 317 -7.14 10.99 -37.78
C ALA A 317 -6.91 10.34 -39.16
N GLN A 318 -7.74 10.69 -40.15
CA GLN A 318 -7.59 10.29 -41.56
C GLN A 318 -6.66 11.20 -42.37
N GLY A 319 -6.04 12.22 -41.75
CA GLY A 319 -5.16 13.18 -42.42
C GLY A 319 -5.89 14.27 -43.20
N MET A 320 -7.20 14.42 -43.01
CA MET A 320 -8.02 15.47 -43.63
C MET A 320 -8.16 16.70 -42.72
N PRO A 321 -8.46 17.89 -43.28
CA PRO A 321 -8.64 19.11 -42.47
C PRO A 321 -9.79 18.99 -41.47
N GLU A 322 -9.57 19.44 -40.23
CA GLU A 322 -10.57 19.44 -39.14
C GLU A 322 -11.85 20.20 -39.49
N GLY A 323 -11.76 21.21 -40.37
CA GLY A 323 -12.90 22.01 -40.82
C GLY A 323 -13.98 21.21 -41.56
N GLY A 324 -13.66 20.01 -42.06
CA GLY A 324 -14.66 19.10 -42.65
C GLY A 324 -15.70 18.58 -41.66
N GLY A 325 -15.49 18.76 -40.35
CA GLY A 325 -16.46 18.43 -39.31
C GLY A 325 -17.43 19.54 -38.93
N ALA A 326 -17.26 20.77 -39.44
CA ALA A 326 -18.09 21.91 -39.11
C ALA A 326 -19.53 21.73 -39.65
N LEU A 327 -20.53 21.95 -38.80
CA LEU A 327 -21.93 21.89 -39.17
C LEU A 327 -22.54 23.28 -39.34
N ALA A 328 -22.01 24.27 -38.62
CA ALA A 328 -22.47 25.65 -38.68
C ALA A 328 -21.33 26.65 -38.41
N GLU A 329 -21.62 27.94 -38.60
CA GLU A 329 -20.70 29.02 -38.23
C GLU A 329 -20.35 28.94 -36.72
N GLY A 330 -19.15 29.40 -36.36
CA GLY A 330 -18.67 29.35 -34.97
C GLY A 330 -18.10 28.00 -34.51
N PHE A 331 -17.87 27.05 -35.42
CA PHE A 331 -17.26 25.74 -35.14
C PHE A 331 -16.01 25.83 -34.26
N GLN A 332 -15.09 26.76 -34.55
CA GLN A 332 -13.84 26.92 -33.78
C GLN A 332 -14.08 27.29 -32.32
N VAL A 333 -15.11 28.09 -32.03
CA VAL A 333 -15.48 28.48 -30.66
C VAL A 333 -16.00 27.26 -29.90
N ARG A 334 -16.88 26.45 -30.53
CA ARG A 334 -17.42 25.22 -29.92
C ARG A 334 -16.35 24.14 -29.73
N MET A 335 -15.41 24.03 -30.68
CA MET A 335 -14.27 23.12 -30.58
C MET A 335 -13.35 23.52 -29.42
N PHE A 336 -13.05 24.81 -29.27
CA PHE A 336 -12.25 25.33 -28.16
C PHE A 336 -12.96 25.13 -26.80
N GLU A 337 -14.27 25.35 -26.74
CA GLU A 337 -15.08 25.09 -25.53
C GLU A 337 -15.00 23.60 -25.12
N PHE A 338 -15.08 22.67 -26.09
CA PHE A 338 -14.96 21.23 -25.81
C PHE A 338 -13.56 20.85 -25.31
N GLN A 339 -12.51 21.41 -25.90
CA GLN A 339 -11.13 21.21 -25.43
C GLN A 339 -10.91 21.76 -24.02
N ASN A 340 -11.54 22.90 -23.70
CA ASN A 340 -11.52 23.45 -22.33
C ASN A 340 -12.24 22.53 -21.35
N PHE A 341 -13.40 21.98 -21.74
CA PHE A 341 -14.08 20.95 -20.96
C PHE A 341 -13.14 19.76 -20.69
N GLU A 342 -12.53 19.17 -21.71
CA GLU A 342 -11.63 18.01 -21.54
C GLU A 342 -10.49 18.32 -20.59
N ARG A 343 -9.87 19.49 -20.73
CA ARG A 343 -8.80 19.91 -19.82
C ARG A 343 -9.26 20.02 -18.37
N ARG A 344 -10.39 20.68 -18.11
CA ARG A 344 -10.94 20.83 -16.75
C ARG A 344 -11.41 19.50 -16.18
N PHE A 345 -11.96 18.64 -17.03
CA PHE A 345 -12.33 17.28 -16.70
C PHE A 345 -11.11 16.45 -16.27
N GLU A 346 -10.05 16.41 -17.09
CA GLU A 346 -8.82 15.65 -16.81
C GLU A 346 -8.12 16.14 -15.52
N GLU A 347 -8.05 17.46 -15.31
CA GLU A 347 -7.52 18.05 -14.07
C GLU A 347 -8.35 17.65 -12.85
N CYS A 348 -9.68 17.70 -12.97
CA CYS A 348 -10.59 17.37 -11.86
C CYS A 348 -10.58 15.88 -11.51
N ILE A 349 -10.69 15.00 -12.50
CA ILE A 349 -10.80 13.56 -12.27
C ILE A 349 -9.50 12.97 -11.73
N SER A 350 -8.35 13.40 -12.24
CA SER A 350 -7.05 12.90 -11.79
C SER A 350 -6.77 13.25 -10.34
N GLN A 351 -7.07 14.48 -9.91
CA GLN A 351 -6.90 14.90 -8.51
C GLN A 351 -7.90 14.21 -7.58
N SER A 352 -9.17 14.16 -7.99
CA SER A 352 -10.23 13.53 -7.19
C SER A 352 -9.97 12.05 -6.99
N ALA A 353 -9.70 11.31 -8.08
CA ALA A 353 -9.51 9.87 -8.04
C ALA A 353 -8.28 9.43 -7.24
N VAL A 354 -7.17 10.20 -7.29
CA VAL A 354 -5.99 9.92 -6.46
C VAL A 354 -6.37 9.97 -4.97
N LYS A 355 -7.12 11.00 -4.57
CA LYS A 355 -7.56 11.13 -3.18
C LYS A 355 -8.54 10.02 -2.79
N THR A 356 -9.64 9.86 -3.53
CA THR A 356 -10.72 8.93 -3.18
C THR A 356 -10.26 7.47 -3.21
N LYS A 357 -9.36 7.09 -4.14
CA LYS A 357 -8.96 5.67 -4.32
C LYS A 357 -7.71 5.27 -3.54
N PHE A 358 -6.82 6.19 -3.16
CA PHE A 358 -5.54 5.85 -2.52
C PHE A 358 -5.37 6.36 -1.09
N GLU A 359 -6.13 7.36 -0.62
CA GLU A 359 -5.94 7.97 0.70
C GLU A 359 -6.12 6.95 1.84
N GLN A 360 -7.21 6.18 1.82
CA GLN A 360 -7.50 5.17 2.86
C GLN A 360 -6.42 4.08 2.92
N HIS A 361 -5.99 3.56 1.77
CA HIS A 361 -4.94 2.55 1.72
C HIS A 361 -3.59 3.12 2.17
N THR A 362 -3.30 4.39 1.88
CA THR A 362 -2.10 5.08 2.37
C THR A 362 -2.11 5.20 3.90
N MET A 363 -3.25 5.56 4.49
CA MET A 363 -3.40 5.61 5.94
C MET A 363 -3.26 4.23 6.58
N ARG A 364 -3.83 3.19 5.97
CA ARG A 364 -3.69 1.80 6.43
C ARG A 364 -2.24 1.31 6.36
N ALA A 365 -1.51 1.62 5.29
CA ALA A 365 -0.09 1.27 5.16
C ALA A 365 0.75 1.91 6.27
N LYS A 366 0.53 3.20 6.56
CA LYS A 366 1.20 3.90 7.67
C LYS A 366 0.91 3.25 9.02
N HIS A 367 -0.33 2.87 9.26
CA HIS A 367 -0.71 2.19 10.50
C HIS A 367 -0.02 0.83 10.65
N ILE A 368 -0.03 0.00 9.61
CA ILE A 368 0.65 -1.30 9.61
C ILE A 368 2.15 -1.14 9.87
N ALA A 369 2.80 -0.18 9.20
CA ALA A 369 4.22 0.09 9.39
C ALA A 369 4.54 0.55 10.83
N GLU A 370 3.68 1.36 11.43
CA GLU A 370 3.85 1.82 12.81
C GLU A 370 3.66 0.68 13.83
N VAL A 371 2.67 -0.19 13.64
CA VAL A 371 2.48 -1.37 14.50
C VAL A 371 3.68 -2.31 14.39
N LEU A 372 4.17 -2.56 13.18
CA LEU A 372 5.35 -3.40 12.95
C LEU A 372 6.60 -2.81 13.64
N ARG A 373 6.77 -1.48 13.57
CA ARG A 373 7.84 -0.77 14.28
C ARG A 373 7.74 -0.98 15.79
N GLN A 374 6.54 -0.89 16.37
CA GLN A 374 6.31 -1.10 17.81
C GLN A 374 6.59 -2.54 18.24
N ILE A 375 6.23 -3.54 17.42
CA ILE A 375 6.57 -4.95 17.68
C ILE A 375 8.09 -5.12 17.70
N MET A 376 8.80 -4.59 16.71
CA MET A 376 10.26 -4.68 16.65
C MET A 376 10.94 -3.96 17.83
N GLU A 377 10.42 -2.82 18.24
CA GLU A 377 10.90 -2.10 19.43
C GLU A 377 10.69 -2.92 20.71
N SER A 378 9.53 -3.57 20.86
CA SER A 378 9.24 -4.46 21.98
C SER A 378 10.23 -5.63 22.04
N VAL A 379 10.51 -6.29 20.90
CA VAL A 379 11.46 -7.40 20.83
C VAL A 379 12.88 -6.93 21.15
N HIS A 380 13.27 -5.75 20.65
CA HIS A 380 14.57 -5.16 20.96
C HIS A 380 14.74 -4.88 22.45
N VAL A 381 13.73 -4.30 23.10
CA VAL A 381 13.75 -4.01 24.54
C VAL A 381 13.83 -5.31 25.35
N ALA A 382 13.00 -6.31 25.04
CA ALA A 382 13.03 -7.59 25.74
C ALA A 382 14.40 -8.29 25.62
N ALA A 383 14.98 -8.32 24.41
CA ALA A 383 16.31 -8.88 24.19
C ALA A 383 17.41 -8.10 24.95
N GLN A 384 17.28 -6.78 25.04
CA GLN A 384 18.23 -5.95 25.78
C GLN A 384 18.13 -6.19 27.30
N GLU A 385 16.93 -6.31 27.84
CA GLU A 385 16.71 -6.62 29.26
C GLU A 385 17.29 -7.99 29.62
N GLN A 386 17.04 -9.01 28.79
CA GLN A 386 17.62 -10.33 28.97
C GLN A 386 19.15 -10.30 28.90
N ARG A 387 19.72 -9.53 27.98
CA ARG A 387 21.17 -9.36 27.89
C ARG A 387 21.75 -8.75 29.16
N VAL A 388 21.11 -7.73 29.73
CA VAL A 388 21.53 -7.11 31.00
C VAL A 388 21.46 -8.12 32.13
N TYR A 389 20.36 -8.88 32.24
CA TYR A 389 20.22 -9.95 33.23
C TYR A 389 21.33 -11.00 33.13
N CYS A 390 21.65 -11.48 31.92
CA CYS A 390 22.73 -12.45 31.72
C CYS A 390 24.10 -11.88 32.12
N LEU A 391 24.36 -10.59 31.88
CA LEU A 391 25.60 -9.94 32.28
C LEU A 391 25.73 -9.84 33.80
N GLU A 392 24.65 -9.46 34.48
CA GLU A 392 24.60 -9.42 35.96
C GLU A 392 24.81 -10.80 36.57
N LYS A 393 24.13 -11.83 36.04
CA LYS A 393 24.31 -13.22 36.50
C LYS A 393 25.73 -13.73 36.27
N ARG A 394 26.34 -13.38 35.13
CA ARG A 394 27.72 -13.75 34.83
C ARG A 394 28.69 -13.10 35.83
N GLU A 395 28.45 -11.85 36.20
CA GLU A 395 29.28 -11.16 37.21
C GLU A 395 29.10 -11.81 38.59
N GLU A 396 27.85 -12.10 39.00
CA GLU A 396 27.55 -12.82 40.25
C GLU A 396 28.26 -14.19 40.32
N PHE A 397 28.21 -14.97 39.23
CA PHE A 397 28.91 -16.25 39.17
C PHE A 397 30.43 -16.10 39.18
N ARG A 398 30.97 -15.04 38.56
CA ARG A 398 32.41 -14.76 38.58
C ARG A 398 32.87 -14.45 40.01
N ASP A 399 32.15 -13.57 40.71
CA ASP A 399 32.46 -13.23 42.10
C ASP A 399 32.39 -14.45 43.02
N ARG A 400 31.38 -15.31 42.80
CA ARG A 400 31.23 -16.55 43.55
C ARG A 400 32.34 -17.55 43.26
N LEU A 401 32.78 -17.65 42.01
CA LEU A 401 33.90 -18.50 41.60
C LEU A 401 35.19 -18.02 42.28
N GLU A 402 35.49 -16.72 42.20
CA GLU A 402 36.66 -16.13 42.85
C GLU A 402 36.63 -16.35 44.38
N PHE A 403 35.46 -16.26 45.00
CA PHE A 403 35.30 -16.57 46.42
C PHE A 403 35.62 -18.05 46.74
N ILE A 404 35.08 -18.99 45.95
CA ILE A 404 35.32 -20.43 46.16
C ILE A 404 36.80 -20.77 45.92
N GLU A 405 37.42 -20.21 44.90
CA GLU A 405 38.85 -20.38 44.62
C GLU A 405 39.71 -19.93 45.82
N LYS A 406 39.43 -18.74 46.37
CA LYS A 406 40.10 -18.25 47.58
C LYS A 406 39.88 -19.15 48.80
N GLN A 407 38.68 -19.69 48.99
CA GLN A 407 38.42 -20.63 50.09
C GLN A 407 39.18 -21.95 49.91
N LEU A 408 39.28 -22.45 48.68
CA LEU A 408 40.06 -23.65 48.36
C LEU A 408 41.55 -23.45 48.62
N GLU A 409 42.09 -22.28 48.26
CA GLU A 409 43.49 -21.93 48.55
C GLU A 409 43.75 -21.91 50.06
N LEU A 410 42.89 -21.24 50.84
CA LEU A 410 43.02 -21.19 52.30
C LEU A 410 42.93 -22.59 52.93
N LEU A 411 42.01 -23.43 52.44
CA LEU A 411 41.84 -24.80 52.92
C LEU A 411 43.07 -25.65 52.58
N ALA A 412 43.61 -25.51 51.37
CA ALA A 412 44.82 -26.22 50.94
C ALA A 412 46.03 -25.84 51.81
N GLU A 413 46.16 -24.55 52.16
CA GLU A 413 47.19 -24.04 53.07
C GLU A 413 47.03 -24.66 54.48
N ASP A 414 45.80 -24.71 55.03
CA ASP A 414 45.51 -25.32 56.33
C ASP A 414 45.84 -26.83 56.36
N TYR A 415 45.44 -27.58 55.33
CA TYR A 415 45.80 -28.99 55.22
C TYR A 415 47.31 -29.20 55.09
N ARG A 416 48.00 -28.33 54.35
CA ARG A 416 49.45 -28.38 54.23
C ARG A 416 50.14 -28.16 55.58
N MET A 417 49.63 -27.23 56.40
CA MET A 417 50.13 -27.02 57.77
C MET A 417 49.85 -28.23 58.67
N LYS A 418 48.63 -28.80 58.64
CA LYS A 418 48.28 -30.00 59.43
C LYS A 418 49.11 -31.22 59.05
N ILE A 419 49.33 -31.46 57.76
CA ILE A 419 50.19 -32.56 57.28
C ILE A 419 51.60 -32.38 57.83
N LYS A 420 52.14 -31.16 57.76
CA LYS A 420 53.46 -30.87 58.33
C LYS A 420 53.51 -31.15 59.83
N GLN A 421 52.53 -30.70 60.58
CA GLN A 421 52.45 -30.92 62.03
C GLN A 421 52.38 -32.41 62.39
N ILE A 422 51.54 -33.18 61.70
CA ILE A 422 51.44 -34.65 61.90
C ILE A 422 52.76 -35.31 61.54
N THR A 423 53.41 -34.88 60.45
CA THR A 423 54.71 -35.45 60.03
C THR A 423 55.79 -35.20 61.07
N ASP A 424 55.88 -33.97 61.60
CA ASP A 424 56.81 -33.59 62.66
C ASP A 424 56.55 -34.41 63.95
N GLU A 425 55.27 -34.65 64.30
CA GLU A 425 54.88 -35.44 65.46
C GLU A 425 55.23 -36.93 65.31
N VAL A 426 54.98 -37.50 64.13
CA VAL A 426 55.37 -38.89 63.80
C VAL A 426 56.89 -39.04 63.83
N GLU A 427 57.64 -38.10 63.24
CA GLU A 427 59.11 -38.12 63.27
C GLU A 427 59.63 -38.09 64.71
N HIS A 428 59.04 -37.24 65.57
CA HIS A 428 59.41 -37.17 66.97
C HIS A 428 59.10 -38.46 67.74
N GLN A 429 57.91 -39.04 67.54
CA GLN A 429 57.52 -40.32 68.17
C GLN A 429 58.44 -41.48 67.73
N VAL A 430 58.73 -41.60 66.43
CA VAL A 430 59.63 -42.64 65.90
C VAL A 430 61.04 -42.46 66.45
N SER A 431 61.54 -41.23 66.51
CA SER A 431 62.87 -40.92 67.07
C SER A 431 62.95 -41.31 68.56
N ASN A 432 61.91 -40.97 69.34
CA ASN A 432 61.85 -41.33 70.76
C ASN A 432 61.80 -42.85 70.96
N ALA A 433 60.96 -43.57 70.21
CA ALA A 433 60.86 -45.03 70.27
C ALA A 433 62.18 -45.71 69.88
N MET A 434 62.85 -45.26 68.81
CA MET A 434 64.17 -45.76 68.45
C MET A 434 65.22 -45.49 69.53
N ALA A 435 65.22 -44.30 70.13
CA ALA A 435 66.14 -43.96 71.21
C ALA A 435 65.91 -44.79 72.49
N GLU A 436 64.67 -45.25 72.71
CA GLU A 436 64.31 -46.13 73.81
C GLU A 436 64.77 -47.57 73.54
N GLU A 437 64.55 -48.10 72.33
CA GLU A 437 65.07 -49.42 71.92
C GLU A 437 66.60 -49.48 71.91
N ILE A 438 67.29 -48.40 71.50
CA ILE A 438 68.76 -48.31 71.59
C ILE A 438 69.22 -48.35 73.06
N ARG A 439 68.49 -47.71 73.98
CA ARG A 439 68.78 -47.80 75.42
C ARG A 439 68.47 -49.19 75.98
N ARG A 440 67.46 -49.87 75.44
CA ARG A 440 67.11 -51.24 75.82
C ARG A 440 68.15 -52.26 75.37
N LEU A 441 68.82 -52.01 74.24
CA LEU A 441 69.95 -52.82 73.77
C LEU A 441 71.11 -52.87 74.77
N SER A 442 71.44 -51.79 75.47
CA SER A 442 72.50 -51.84 76.48
C SER A 442 72.10 -52.71 77.67
N VAL A 443 70.83 -52.65 78.10
CA VAL A 443 70.31 -53.51 79.16
C VAL A 443 70.31 -54.98 78.73
N LEU A 444 69.91 -55.29 77.49
CA LEU A 444 69.95 -56.65 76.94
C LEU A 444 71.37 -57.21 76.86
N VAL A 445 72.36 -56.36 76.59
CA VAL A 445 73.78 -56.75 76.58
C VAL A 445 74.29 -56.97 78.01
N ASP A 446 73.91 -56.12 78.96
CA ASP A 446 74.32 -56.23 80.36
C ASP A 446 73.67 -57.41 81.10
N ASP A 447 72.42 -57.76 80.77
CA ASP A 447 71.70 -58.94 81.30
C ASP A 447 72.13 -60.26 80.62
N PHE A 448 73.03 -60.23 79.63
CA PHE A 448 73.53 -61.43 78.96
C PHE A 448 74.55 -62.18 79.86
N GLN A 449 74.05 -63.08 80.70
CA GLN A 449 74.84 -63.80 81.71
C GLN A 449 75.52 -65.11 81.21
N MET A 450 75.65 -65.33 79.91
CA MET A 450 76.31 -66.54 79.38
C MET A 450 77.75 -66.28 78.93
N GLU A 451 78.70 -67.12 79.35
CA GLU A 451 80.08 -67.08 78.84
C GLU A 451 80.14 -67.41 77.34
N PHE A 452 80.81 -66.56 76.57
CA PHE A 452 80.98 -66.76 75.13
C PHE A 452 81.92 -67.92 74.83
N HIS A 453 81.38 -69.00 74.25
CA HIS A 453 82.15 -70.21 73.95
C HIS A 453 82.47 -70.31 72.44
N PRO A 454 83.74 -70.54 72.02
CA PRO A 454 84.16 -70.49 70.61
C PRO A 454 83.76 -71.72 69.76
N SER A 455 82.80 -72.54 70.21
CA SER A 455 82.38 -73.76 69.51
C SER A 455 81.32 -73.45 68.44
N PRO A 456 81.47 -73.90 67.17
CA PRO A 456 80.53 -73.62 66.09
C PRO A 456 79.10 -74.11 66.33
N VAL A 457 78.94 -75.12 67.20
CA VAL A 457 77.63 -75.72 67.53
C VAL A 457 76.86 -74.83 68.52
N VAL A 458 77.56 -74.13 69.41
CA VAL A 458 76.97 -73.27 70.46
C VAL A 458 76.50 -71.92 69.87
N LEU A 459 77.18 -71.42 68.84
CA LEU A 459 76.77 -70.21 68.10
C LEU A 459 75.40 -70.35 67.40
N LYS A 460 75.01 -71.56 66.98
CA LYS A 460 73.65 -71.80 66.44
C LYS A 460 72.57 -71.73 67.53
N VAL A 461 72.91 -72.01 68.78
CA VAL A 461 71.97 -71.96 69.92
C VAL A 461 71.72 -70.51 70.34
N TYR A 462 72.76 -69.65 70.39
CA TYR A 462 72.57 -68.22 70.67
C TYR A 462 71.66 -67.52 69.65
N ARG A 463 71.71 -67.93 68.38
CA ARG A 463 70.83 -67.41 67.32
C ARG A 463 69.35 -67.80 67.49
N ASN A 464 69.06 -68.91 68.19
CA ASN A 464 67.70 -69.37 68.46
C ASN A 464 67.18 -68.88 69.82
N VAL A 465 68.05 -68.49 70.75
CA VAL A 465 67.67 -67.89 72.05
C VAL A 465 67.45 -66.38 71.93
N SER A 466 68.05 -65.72 70.94
CA SER A 466 67.70 -64.35 70.53
C SER A 466 66.35 -64.24 69.81
N SER A 467 65.66 -65.37 69.61
CA SER A 467 64.24 -65.42 69.24
C SER A 467 63.40 -65.92 70.42
N PHE A 468 63.30 -65.11 71.48
CA PHE A 468 62.12 -65.06 72.34
C PHE A 468 61.60 -63.63 72.20
N SER A 469 60.49 -63.46 71.49
CA SER A 469 59.11 -63.58 72.01
C SER A 469 58.60 -62.21 72.41
N ASP A 470 57.51 -61.84 71.73
CA ASP A 470 56.55 -60.79 72.07
C ASP A 470 57.07 -59.36 72.09
N PHE A 471 57.08 -58.76 70.90
CA PHE A 471 56.20 -57.62 70.60
C PHE A 471 55.49 -57.84 69.28
#